data_AF-A0A644U007-F1
#
_entry.id   AF-A0A644U007-F1
#
_cell.length_a   1.000
_cell.length_b   1.000
_cell.length_c   1.000
_cell.angle_alpha   90.00
_cell.angle_beta   90.00
_cell.angle_gamma   90.00
#
_symmetry.space_group_name_H-M   'P 1'
#
loop_
_entity.id
_entity.type
_entity.pdbx_description
1 polymer ?
#
loop_
_entity_poly.entity_id
_entity_poly.type
_entity_poly.pdbx_seq_one_letter_code
_entity_poly.pdbx_strand_id
1 'polypeptide(L)'
;MPGQISLLLTLYYNKMNIMKVTAKKNDGVSPVIGTILLVTITVVLVAIISAVVMGMTGGIGTSHVVGVKVGQDSAVTGGMLVTITGGADVNQLSKYYVYNGSIYVGNTTNTTVGVPQAFVPGVGQASISIVGQFPDGNQTIYTGTIYL
;
A
#
# COMPACT_ATOMS: atom_id res chain seq x y z
N MET A 1 -78.06 23.41 46.13
CA MET A 1 -77.82 22.99 44.73
C MET A 1 -76.54 22.14 44.66
N PRO A 2 -76.57 20.85 45.02
CA PRO A 2 -75.38 20.00 45.10
C PRO A 2 -75.06 19.20 43.81
N GLY A 3 -75.99 19.13 42.84
CA GLY A 3 -75.86 18.25 41.67
C GLY A 3 -74.84 18.68 40.60
N GLN A 4 -74.56 19.98 40.49
CA GLN A 4 -73.65 20.52 39.46
C GLN A 4 -72.17 20.16 39.70
N ILE A 5 -71.75 20.08 40.97
CA ILE A 5 -70.37 19.78 41.36
C ILE A 5 -70.05 18.29 41.15
N SER A 6 -71.01 17.40 41.43
CA SER A 6 -70.86 15.96 41.22
C SER A 6 -70.73 15.61 39.74
N LEU A 7 -71.51 16.25 38.86
CA LEU A 7 -71.43 16.05 37.41
C LEU A 7 -70.08 16.52 36.84
N LEU A 8 -69.58 17.67 37.31
CA LEU A 8 -68.27 18.22 36.94
C LEU A 8 -67.12 17.27 37.35
N LEU A 9 -67.22 16.68 38.54
CA LEU A 9 -66.22 15.73 39.04
C LEU A 9 -66.23 14.43 38.22
N THR A 10 -67.41 13.90 37.88
CA THR A 10 -67.54 12.71 37.02
C THR A 10 -67.03 12.95 35.60
N LEU A 11 -67.33 14.12 35.00
CA LEU A 11 -66.81 14.50 33.69
C LEU A 11 -65.28 14.66 33.69
N TYR A 12 -64.73 15.25 34.76
CA TYR A 12 -63.28 15.40 34.92
C TYR A 12 -62.59 14.05 35.10
N TYR A 13 -63.18 13.14 35.88
CA TYR A 13 -62.67 11.78 36.08
C TYR A 13 -62.68 10.96 34.78
N ASN A 14 -63.74 11.08 33.97
CA ASN A 14 -63.80 10.41 32.68
C ASN A 14 -62.80 10.99 31.66
N LYS A 15 -62.57 12.32 31.70
CA LYS A 15 -61.59 13.00 30.82
C LYS A 15 -60.15 12.60 31.12
N MET A 16 -59.82 12.35 32.38
CA MET A 16 -58.48 11.93 32.81
C MET A 16 -58.15 10.47 32.43
N ASN A 17 -59.17 9.64 32.19
CA ASN A 17 -58.99 8.24 31.75
C ASN A 17 -58.81 8.10 30.21
N ILE A 18 -58.93 9.20 29.45
CA ILE A 18 -58.93 9.20 27.98
C ILE A 18 -57.57 9.64 27.38
N MET A 19 -56.67 10.26 28.15
CA MET A 19 -55.31 10.56 27.65
C MET A 19 -54.38 9.34 27.80
N LYS A 20 -54.59 8.32 26.97
CA LYS A 20 -53.54 7.34 26.66
C LYS A 20 -52.50 8.02 25.77
N VAL A 21 -51.38 8.41 26.36
CA VAL A 21 -50.17 8.74 25.60
C VAL A 21 -49.68 7.44 24.95
N THR A 22 -49.95 7.28 23.67
CA THR A 22 -49.37 6.21 22.87
C THR A 22 -47.92 6.59 22.56
N ALA A 23 -46.98 6.10 23.36
CA ALA A 23 -45.58 6.09 22.95
C ALA A 23 -45.51 5.26 21.66
N LYS A 24 -45.20 5.92 20.52
CA LYS A 24 -44.92 5.20 19.27
C LYS A 24 -43.76 4.24 19.57
N LYS A 25 -44.04 2.93 19.55
CA LYS A 25 -42.97 1.93 19.57
C LYS A 25 -42.21 2.11 18.26
N ASN A 26 -40.92 2.46 18.37
CA ASN A 26 -40.00 2.25 17.28
C ASN A 26 -39.76 0.74 17.25
N ASP A 27 -40.59 0.02 16.49
CA ASP A 27 -40.44 -1.40 16.30
C ASP A 27 -39.08 -1.61 15.62
N GLY A 28 -38.10 -2.02 16.42
CA GLY A 28 -36.78 -2.37 15.93
C GLY A 28 -36.89 -3.46 14.86
N VAL A 29 -35.90 -3.51 13.98
CA VAL A 29 -35.78 -4.60 13.01
C VAL A 29 -35.92 -5.96 13.69
N SER A 30 -36.69 -6.86 13.09
CA SER A 30 -36.84 -8.23 13.58
C SER A 30 -35.46 -8.88 13.77
N PRO A 31 -35.25 -9.70 14.82
CA PRO A 31 -33.98 -10.39 15.04
C PRO A 31 -33.45 -11.11 13.80
N VAL A 32 -34.34 -11.69 12.99
CA VAL A 32 -33.98 -12.41 11.76
C VAL A 32 -33.63 -11.46 10.61
N ILE A 33 -34.29 -10.30 10.54
CA ILE A 33 -34.02 -9.32 9.48
C ILE A 33 -32.71 -8.59 9.76
N GLY A 34 -32.44 -8.29 11.04
CA GLY A 34 -31.17 -7.69 11.46
C GLY A 34 -29.97 -8.58 11.15
N THR A 35 -30.10 -9.90 11.35
CA THR A 35 -29.01 -10.82 11.05
C THR A 35 -28.75 -10.95 9.54
N ILE A 36 -29.78 -10.97 8.70
CA ILE A 36 -29.61 -10.99 7.24
C ILE A 36 -28.88 -9.73 6.76
N LEU A 37 -29.29 -8.55 7.25
CA LEU A 37 -28.66 -7.28 6.88
C LEU A 37 -27.19 -7.23 7.33
N LEU A 38 -26.91 -7.65 8.57
CA LEU A 38 -25.56 -7.71 9.12
C LEU A 38 -24.67 -8.64 8.30
N VAL A 39 -25.11 -9.87 8.05
CA VAL A 39 -24.34 -10.87 7.31
C VAL A 39 -24.09 -10.43 5.87
N THR A 40 -25.06 -9.78 5.24
CA THR A 40 -24.89 -9.32 3.86
C THR A 40 -23.77 -8.29 3.75
N ILE A 41 -23.76 -7.29 4.64
CA ILE A 41 -22.75 -6.24 4.60
C ILE A 41 -21.35 -6.79 4.92
N THR A 42 -21.24 -7.74 5.85
CA THR A 42 -19.96 -8.34 6.21
C THR A 42 -19.41 -9.20 5.08
N VAL A 43 -20.26 -9.97 4.39
CA VAL A 43 -19.83 -10.77 3.23
C VAL A 43 -19.30 -9.87 2.11
N VAL A 44 -19.99 -8.76 1.81
CA VAL A 44 -19.52 -7.79 0.82
C VAL A 44 -18.20 -7.15 1.25
N LEU A 45 -18.08 -6.74 2.52
CA LEU A 45 -16.87 -6.12 3.05
C LEU A 45 -15.66 -7.08 2.98
N VAL A 46 -15.84 -8.33 3.39
CA VAL A 46 -14.79 -9.36 3.33
C VAL A 46 -14.35 -9.60 1.89
N ALA A 47 -15.30 -9.72 0.94
CA ALA A 47 -14.98 -9.93 -0.46
C ALA A 47 -14.13 -8.79 -1.06
N ILE A 48 -14.47 -7.54 -0.76
CA ILE A 48 -13.71 -6.37 -1.25
C ILE A 48 -12.30 -6.34 -0.65
N ILE A 49 -12.17 -6.58 0.66
CA ILE A 49 -10.86 -6.60 1.32
C ILE A 49 -10.01 -7.74 0.73
N SER A 50 -10.57 -8.93 0.52
CA SER A 50 -9.85 -10.05 -0.10
C SER A 50 -9.38 -9.71 -1.51
N ALA A 51 -10.22 -9.07 -2.34
CA ALA A 51 -9.83 -8.64 -3.68
C ALA A 51 -8.68 -7.61 -3.64
N VAL A 52 -8.71 -6.66 -2.71
CA VAL A 52 -7.63 -5.67 -2.53
C VAL A 52 -6.35 -6.32 -2.01
N VAL A 53 -6.44 -7.21 -1.01
CA VAL A 53 -5.28 -7.93 -0.47
C VAL A 53 -4.65 -8.83 -1.54
N MET A 54 -5.44 -9.54 -2.32
CA MET A 54 -4.95 -10.32 -3.47
C MET A 54 -4.40 -9.44 -4.59
N GLY A 55 -4.93 -8.22 -4.77
CA GLY A 55 -4.40 -7.25 -5.74
C GLY A 55 -3.06 -6.64 -5.30
N MET A 56 -2.80 -6.56 -4.00
CA MET A 56 -1.57 -5.98 -3.44
C MET A 56 -0.40 -6.98 -3.35
N THR A 57 -0.65 -8.30 -3.38
CA THR A 57 0.42 -9.31 -3.29
C THR A 57 1.40 -9.28 -4.47
N GLY A 58 0.99 -8.74 -5.62
CA GLY A 58 1.86 -8.60 -6.81
C GLY A 58 2.86 -7.43 -6.74
N GLY A 59 2.74 -6.54 -5.75
CA GLY A 59 3.57 -5.33 -5.63
C GLY A 59 4.31 -5.16 -4.29
N ILE A 60 4.01 -5.98 -3.27
CA ILE A 60 4.76 -5.98 -2.02
C ILE A 60 5.96 -6.93 -2.18
N GLY A 61 6.85 -6.62 -3.12
CA GLY A 61 8.18 -7.21 -3.16
C GLY A 61 8.96 -6.78 -1.91
N THR A 62 9.82 -7.64 -1.39
CA THR A 62 10.74 -7.20 -0.34
C THR A 62 11.66 -6.13 -0.93
N SER A 63 11.79 -4.98 -0.26
CA SER A 63 12.74 -3.98 -0.71
C SER A 63 14.14 -4.41 -0.26
N HIS A 64 15.03 -4.69 -1.20
CA HIS A 64 16.40 -5.05 -0.90
C HIS A 64 17.26 -3.80 -0.73
N VAL A 65 18.13 -3.83 0.26
CA VAL A 65 19.03 -2.71 0.56
C VAL A 65 20.46 -3.09 0.17
N VAL A 66 20.93 -2.49 -0.92
CA VAL A 66 22.31 -2.62 -1.42
C VAL A 66 22.90 -1.23 -1.66
N GLY A 67 24.06 -0.98 -1.06
CA GLY A 67 24.85 0.22 -1.29
C GLY A 67 25.65 0.10 -2.59
N VAL A 68 25.53 1.11 -3.44
CA VAL A 68 26.23 1.18 -4.73
C VAL A 68 26.91 2.54 -4.86
N LYS A 69 28.17 2.51 -5.28
CA LYS A 69 28.94 3.69 -5.68
C LYS A 69 29.16 3.63 -7.18
N VAL A 70 28.88 4.74 -7.84
CA VAL A 70 29.16 4.94 -9.26
C VAL A 70 30.16 6.08 -9.40
N GLY A 71 31.22 5.87 -10.18
CA GLY A 71 32.25 6.87 -10.46
C GLY A 71 32.74 6.78 -11.90
N GLN A 72 33.35 7.86 -12.39
CA GLN A 72 33.95 7.88 -13.73
C GLN A 72 35.22 7.02 -13.75
N ASP A 73 35.45 6.31 -14.85
CA ASP A 73 36.71 5.61 -15.10
C ASP A 73 37.63 6.51 -15.92
N SER A 74 38.68 7.06 -15.29
CA SER A 74 39.64 7.92 -15.97
C SER A 74 40.53 7.16 -16.97
N ALA A 75 40.56 5.83 -16.94
CA ALA A 75 41.38 5.03 -17.84
C ALA A 75 40.75 4.81 -19.23
N VAL A 76 39.42 4.95 -19.33
CA VAL A 76 38.66 4.68 -20.56
C VAL A 76 37.76 5.87 -20.87
N THR A 77 37.84 6.42 -22.08
CA THR A 77 36.95 7.51 -22.52
C THR A 77 35.50 7.04 -22.51
N GLY A 78 34.64 7.73 -21.76
CA GLY A 78 33.25 7.32 -21.56
C GLY A 78 33.08 6.14 -20.62
N GLY A 79 34.11 5.79 -19.85
CA GLY A 79 34.12 4.69 -18.92
C GLY A 79 33.55 5.06 -17.55
N MET A 80 32.98 4.06 -16.87
CA MET A 80 32.36 4.20 -15.56
C MET A 80 32.65 2.96 -14.72
N LEU A 81 32.92 3.17 -13.45
CA LEU A 81 33.10 2.13 -12.44
C LEU A 81 31.87 2.05 -11.55
N VAL A 82 31.33 0.84 -11.42
CA VAL A 82 30.28 0.50 -10.47
C VAL A 82 30.88 -0.37 -9.38
N THR A 83 30.72 0.02 -8.12
CA THR A 83 31.20 -0.72 -6.96
C THR A 83 30.06 -0.97 -5.99
N ILE A 84 29.84 -2.24 -5.64
CA ILE A 84 28.95 -2.59 -4.55
C ILE A 84 29.68 -2.32 -3.23
N THR A 85 29.11 -1.46 -2.38
CA THR A 85 29.76 -1.02 -1.12
C THR A 85 29.28 -1.79 0.10
N GLY A 86 28.24 -2.61 -0.04
CA GLY A 86 27.66 -3.41 1.03
C GLY A 86 26.13 -3.36 1.03
N GLY A 87 25.50 -3.61 2.17
CA GLY A 87 24.04 -3.62 2.33
C GLY A 87 23.56 -4.86 3.07
N ALA A 88 22.36 -4.80 3.63
CA ALA A 88 21.77 -5.93 4.34
C ALA A 88 21.52 -7.13 3.42
N ASP A 89 21.20 -6.85 2.14
CA ASP A 89 20.75 -7.86 1.17
C ASP A 89 21.78 -8.14 0.07
N VAL A 90 23.04 -7.75 0.27
CA VAL A 90 24.08 -7.91 -0.76
C VAL A 90 24.31 -9.38 -1.13
N ASN A 91 24.10 -10.29 -0.18
CA ASN A 91 24.23 -11.74 -0.39
C ASN A 91 23.11 -12.29 -1.28
N GLN A 92 22.00 -11.57 -1.42
CA GLN A 92 20.87 -11.96 -2.27
C GLN A 92 21.01 -11.41 -3.70
N LEU A 93 21.94 -10.48 -3.93
CA LEU A 93 22.20 -9.89 -5.23
C LEU A 93 22.99 -10.87 -6.11
N SER A 94 22.28 -11.49 -7.07
CA SER A 94 22.89 -12.47 -7.98
C SER A 94 23.60 -11.82 -9.17
N LYS A 95 23.06 -10.69 -9.64
CA LYS A 95 23.47 -10.01 -10.86
C LYS A 95 22.97 -8.58 -10.82
N TYR A 96 23.62 -7.67 -11.54
CA TYR A 96 23.01 -6.37 -11.82
C TYR A 96 23.20 -5.95 -13.28
N TYR A 97 22.27 -5.11 -13.73
CA TYR A 97 22.19 -4.55 -15.06
C TYR A 97 22.43 -3.05 -14.97
N VAL A 98 23.13 -2.49 -15.95
CA VAL A 98 23.45 -1.07 -16.06
C VAL A 98 22.73 -0.51 -17.29
N TYR A 99 22.04 0.61 -17.10
CA TYR A 99 21.38 1.35 -18.16
C TYR A 99 21.83 2.81 -18.17
N ASN A 100 21.80 3.42 -19.35
CA ASN A 100 21.90 4.87 -19.57
C ASN A 100 20.57 5.35 -20.15
N GLY A 101 19.73 5.97 -19.33
CA GLY A 101 18.33 6.21 -19.63
C GLY A 101 17.60 4.88 -19.91
N SER A 102 17.08 4.72 -21.13
CA SER A 102 16.45 3.48 -21.58
C SER A 102 17.40 2.53 -22.32
N ILE A 103 18.67 2.91 -22.51
CA ILE A 103 19.65 2.12 -23.27
C ILE A 103 20.33 1.14 -22.32
N TYR A 104 20.27 -0.14 -22.66
CA TYR A 104 20.99 -1.19 -21.95
C TYR A 104 22.49 -1.12 -22.27
N VAL A 105 23.32 -0.98 -21.23
CA VAL A 105 24.78 -0.88 -21.36
C VAL A 105 25.44 -2.25 -21.16
N GLY A 106 25.03 -2.99 -20.15
CA GLY A 106 25.67 -4.25 -19.80
C GLY A 106 25.19 -4.82 -18.48
N ASN A 107 25.75 -5.97 -18.10
CA ASN A 107 25.48 -6.63 -16.84
C ASN A 107 26.74 -7.33 -16.32
N THR A 108 26.73 -7.68 -15.03
CA THR A 108 27.77 -8.53 -14.44
C THR A 108 27.18 -9.39 -13.33
N THR A 109 27.73 -10.59 -13.17
CA THR A 109 27.46 -11.51 -12.05
C THR A 109 28.46 -11.35 -10.92
N ASN A 110 29.50 -10.52 -11.10
CA ASN A 110 30.43 -10.22 -10.02
C ASN A 110 29.83 -9.14 -9.11
N THR A 111 29.19 -9.60 -8.03
CA THR A 111 28.51 -8.76 -7.03
C THR A 111 29.33 -8.64 -5.74
N THR A 112 30.59 -9.07 -5.75
CA THR A 112 31.46 -9.02 -4.59
C THR A 112 31.67 -7.58 -4.11
N VAL A 113 31.47 -7.37 -2.81
CA VAL A 113 31.62 -6.06 -2.18
C VAL A 113 33.05 -5.55 -2.34
N GLY A 114 33.18 -4.26 -2.69
CA GLY A 114 34.46 -3.56 -2.83
C GLY A 114 35.17 -3.80 -4.16
N VAL A 115 34.66 -4.67 -5.03
CA VAL A 115 35.26 -4.91 -6.35
C VAL A 115 34.60 -3.97 -7.38
N PRO A 116 35.34 -3.02 -7.98
CA PRO A 116 34.82 -2.18 -9.04
C PRO A 116 34.64 -2.98 -10.34
N GLN A 117 33.57 -2.70 -11.06
CA GLN A 117 33.28 -3.28 -12.38
C GLN A 117 33.14 -2.15 -13.40
N ALA A 118 33.85 -2.28 -14.51
CA ALA A 118 33.89 -1.27 -15.55
C ALA A 118 32.77 -1.47 -16.58
N PHE A 119 32.16 -0.35 -16.99
CA PHE A 119 31.17 -0.26 -18.05
C PHE A 119 31.48 0.96 -18.92
N VAL A 120 30.99 0.98 -20.16
CA VAL A 120 31.15 2.12 -21.08
C VAL A 120 29.76 2.60 -21.53
N PRO A 121 29.08 3.44 -20.74
CA PRO A 121 27.72 3.90 -21.05
C PRO A 121 27.63 4.90 -22.20
N GLY A 122 28.76 5.50 -22.60
CA GLY A 122 28.84 6.57 -23.59
C GLY A 122 29.68 7.74 -23.10
N VAL A 123 29.69 8.84 -23.85
CA VAL A 123 30.44 10.07 -23.52
C VAL A 123 29.51 11.23 -23.18
N GLY A 124 29.95 12.12 -22.30
CA GLY A 124 29.16 13.28 -21.87
C GLY A 124 28.21 12.97 -20.71
N GLN A 125 27.11 13.71 -20.62
CA GLN A 125 26.14 13.52 -19.53
C GLN A 125 25.33 12.24 -19.73
N ALA A 126 25.39 11.33 -18.76
CA ALA A 126 24.68 10.06 -18.76
C ALA A 126 23.77 9.94 -17.52
N SER A 127 22.54 9.47 -17.74
CA SER A 127 21.57 9.18 -16.68
C SER A 127 21.61 7.69 -16.36
N ILE A 128 22.40 7.32 -15.35
CA ILE A 128 22.69 5.93 -15.02
C ILE A 128 21.63 5.37 -14.09
N SER A 129 21.17 4.15 -14.40
CA SER A 129 20.40 3.33 -13.47
C SER A 129 21.00 1.94 -13.37
N ILE A 130 21.03 1.42 -12.15
CA ILE A 130 21.54 0.08 -11.85
C ILE A 130 20.39 -0.72 -11.27
N VAL A 131 20.10 -1.84 -11.91
CA VAL A 131 19.01 -2.75 -11.54
C VAL A 131 19.62 -4.05 -11.05
N GLY A 132 19.43 -4.35 -9.77
CA GLY A 132 19.82 -5.62 -9.17
C GLY A 132 18.80 -6.71 -9.46
N GLN A 133 19.27 -7.94 -9.59
CA GLN A 133 18.47 -9.16 -9.68
C GLN A 133 18.49 -9.88 -8.33
N PHE A 134 17.31 -9.99 -7.74
CA PHE A 134 17.06 -10.67 -6.47
C PHE A 134 16.13 -11.88 -6.69
N PRO A 135 15.99 -12.78 -5.70
CA PRO A 135 15.17 -13.98 -5.83
C PRO A 135 13.67 -13.71 -6.09
N ASP A 136 13.16 -12.57 -5.62
CA ASP A 136 11.77 -12.13 -5.74
C ASP A 136 11.52 -11.20 -6.94
N GLY A 137 12.58 -10.74 -7.62
CA GLY A 137 12.47 -9.92 -8.81
C GLY A 137 13.63 -8.94 -8.99
N ASN A 138 13.54 -8.15 -10.06
CA ASN A 138 14.51 -7.10 -10.32
C ASN A 138 14.12 -5.80 -9.59
N GLN A 139 15.08 -5.14 -8.97
CA GLN A 139 14.89 -3.88 -8.26
C GLN A 139 15.97 -2.85 -8.64
N THR A 140 15.58 -1.59 -8.84
CA THR A 140 16.56 -0.51 -9.04
C THR A 140 17.26 -0.20 -7.72
N ILE A 141 18.59 -0.36 -7.70
CA ILE A 141 19.44 -0.16 -6.51
C ILE A 141 20.24 1.15 -6.54
N TYR A 142 20.34 1.78 -7.71
CA TYR A 142 20.96 3.09 -7.87
C TYR A 142 20.36 3.85 -9.06
N THR A 143 20.21 5.16 -8.92
CA THR A 143 19.99 6.08 -10.02
C THR A 143 20.77 7.36 -9.79
N GLY A 144 21.37 7.91 -10.85
CA GLY A 144 22.15 9.13 -10.75
C GLY A 144 22.51 9.67 -12.13
N THR A 145 22.92 10.93 -12.18
CA THR A 145 23.49 11.52 -13.40
C THR A 145 24.99 11.71 -13.18
N ILE A 146 25.78 11.28 -14.15
CA ILE A 146 27.24 11.40 -14.14
C ILE A 146 27.71 11.95 -15.48
N TYR A 147 28.84 12.64 -15.49
CA TYR A 147 29.50 13.10 -16.69
C TYR A 147 30.69 12.17 -16.98
N LEU A 148 30.72 11.59 -18.19
CA LEU A 148 31.65 10.54 -18.61
C LEU A 148 32.65 11.03 -19.66
#